data_AF-A0A177MMX9-F1
#
_entry.id   AF-A0A177MMX9-F1
#
_cell.length_a   1.000
_cell.length_b   1.000
_cell.length_c   1.000
_cell.angle_alpha   90.00
_cell.angle_beta   90.00
_cell.angle_gamma   90.00
#
_symmetry.space_group_name_H-M   'P 1'
#
loop_
_entity.id
_entity.type
_entity.pdbx_description
1 polymer ?
#
loop_
_entity_poly.entity_id
_entity_poly.type
_entity_poly.pdbx_seq_one_letter_code
_entity_poly.pdbx_strand_id
1 'polypeptide(L)'
;MKTKLLITLLLTIGLLAACSEINPHSMDLDLAVQHEALVKHYEETAKEMQAKVQEHKLLLSQYQAKSYLYGRQAEGFKEHCQSLINAYEKAAEENLNMANLHRQM
;
A
#
# COMPACT_ATOMS: atom_id res chain seq x y z
N MET A 1 53.47 14.74 -23.90
CA MET A 1 52.34 13.79 -24.03
C MET A 1 52.23 12.83 -22.84
N LYS A 2 53.35 12.31 -22.31
CA LYS A 2 53.36 11.34 -21.19
C LYS A 2 52.82 11.88 -19.86
N THR A 3 53.07 13.14 -19.52
CA THR A 3 52.59 13.78 -18.27
C THR A 3 51.10 14.10 -18.28
N LYS A 4 50.55 14.55 -19.42
CA LYS A 4 49.10 14.75 -19.58
C LYS A 4 48.33 13.43 -19.46
N LEU A 5 48.90 12.34 -19.98
CA LEU A 5 48.32 10.99 -19.95
C LEU A 5 48.31 10.41 -18.51
N LEU A 6 49.37 10.67 -17.73
CA LEU A 6 49.45 10.32 -16.30
C LEU A 6 48.45 11.12 -15.44
N ILE A 7 48.24 12.41 -15.73
CA ILE A 7 47.29 13.24 -14.99
C ILE A 7 45.85 12.80 -15.27
N THR A 8 45.50 12.47 -16.52
CA THR A 8 44.18 11.90 -16.86
C THR A 8 43.95 10.53 -16.23
N LEU A 9 44.99 9.71 -16.07
CA LEU A 9 44.88 8.38 -15.45
C LEU A 9 44.69 8.45 -13.93
N LEU A 10 45.30 9.43 -13.26
CA LEU A 10 45.11 9.65 -11.81
C LEU A 10 43.70 10.19 -11.48
N LEU A 11 43.13 11.00 -12.37
CA LEU A 11 41.80 11.59 -12.17
C LEU A 11 40.67 10.57 -12.28
N THR A 12 40.82 9.52 -13.09
CA THR A 12 39.83 8.45 -13.21
C THR A 12 39.89 7.46 -12.06
N ILE A 13 41.06 7.22 -11.47
CA ILE A 13 41.22 6.30 -10.33
C ILE A 13 40.69 6.92 -9.02
N GLY A 14 40.80 8.25 -8.85
CA GLY A 14 40.26 8.95 -7.68
C GLY A 14 38.74 8.90 -7.57
N LEU A 15 38.02 8.69 -8.67
CA LEU A 15 36.56 8.65 -8.69
C LEU A 15 35.96 7.30 -8.24
N LEU A 16 36.76 6.21 -8.20
CA LEU A 16 36.30 4.90 -7.72
C LEU A 16 36.49 4.67 -6.22
N ALA A 17 37.25 5.52 -5.52
CA ALA A 17 37.53 5.35 -4.09
C ALA A 17 36.52 6.06 -3.16
N ALA A 18 35.52 6.76 -3.71
CA ALA A 18 34.54 7.52 -2.91
C ALA A 18 33.32 6.69 -2.43
N CYS A 19 33.28 5.39 -2.72
CA CYS A 19 32.20 4.49 -2.30
C CYS A 19 32.73 3.32 -1.47
N SER A 20 33.35 3.58 -0.32
CA SER A 20 33.56 2.52 0.67
C SER A 20 33.30 3.02 2.08
N GLU A 21 32.03 3.17 2.42
CA GLU A 21 31.55 3.06 3.80
C GLU A 21 30.06 2.70 3.78
N ILE A 22 29.73 1.52 3.21
CA ILE A 22 28.49 0.84 3.58
C ILE A 22 28.80 0.16 4.90
N ASN A 23 28.50 0.82 6.01
CA ASN A 23 28.55 0.21 7.33
C ASN A 23 27.47 -0.89 7.37
N PRO A 24 27.83 -2.19 7.43
CA PRO A 24 26.88 -3.28 7.29
C PRO A 24 25.95 -3.43 8.52
N HIS A 25 26.11 -2.62 9.57
CA HIS A 25 25.55 -2.94 10.88
C HIS A 25 24.15 -2.36 11.18
N SER A 26 23.49 -1.67 10.25
CA SER A 26 22.15 -1.08 10.50
C SER A 26 21.14 -1.17 9.36
N MET A 27 21.55 -1.64 8.16
CA MET A 27 20.66 -1.65 6.99
C MET A 27 19.56 -2.71 7.09
N ASP A 28 19.87 -3.87 7.68
CA ASP A 28 18.93 -5.00 7.82
C ASP A 28 17.85 -4.74 8.89
N LEU A 29 18.24 -4.12 10.01
CA LEU A 29 17.30 -3.72 11.06
C LEU A 29 16.33 -2.63 10.58
N ASP A 30 16.83 -1.64 9.85
CA ASP A 30 15.99 -0.57 9.29
C ASP A 30 15.01 -1.11 8.23
N LEU A 31 15.45 -2.09 7.43
CA LEU A 31 14.59 -2.76 6.45
C LEU A 31 13.49 -3.61 7.12
N ALA A 32 13.81 -4.37 8.16
CA ALA A 32 12.84 -5.18 8.90
C ALA A 32 11.77 -4.30 9.58
N VAL A 33 12.18 -3.18 10.20
CA VAL A 33 11.26 -2.21 10.81
C VAL A 33 10.32 -1.59 9.77
N GLN A 34 10.83 -1.29 8.57
CA GLN A 34 10.01 -0.78 7.46
C GLN A 34 8.99 -1.82 6.97
N HIS A 35 9.38 -3.09 6.86
CA HIS A 35 8.44 -4.15 6.48
C HIS A 35 7.32 -4.33 7.52
N GLU A 36 7.66 -4.34 8.81
CA GLU A 36 6.65 -4.43 9.88
C GLU A 36 5.66 -3.26 9.84
N ALA A 37 6.15 -2.04 9.60
CA ALA A 37 5.30 -0.86 9.46
C ALA A 37 4.33 -0.99 8.26
N LEU A 38 4.79 -1.51 7.12
CA LEU A 38 3.96 -1.75 5.95
C LEU A 38 2.92 -2.84 6.19
N VAL A 39 3.29 -3.95 6.83
CA VAL A 39 2.34 -4.99 7.23
C VAL A 39 1.21 -4.40 8.06
N LYS A 40 1.55 -3.63 9.11
CA LYS A 40 0.56 -2.99 9.97
C LYS A 40 -0.33 -2.02 9.22
N HIS A 41 0.24 -1.18 8.35
CA HIS A 41 -0.51 -0.23 7.54
C HIS A 41 -1.56 -0.91 6.66
N TYR A 42 -1.17 -1.98 5.96
CA TYR A 42 -2.07 -2.73 5.10
C TYR A 42 -3.16 -3.47 5.91
N GLU A 43 -2.83 -4.03 7.07
CA GLU A 43 -3.83 -4.64 7.95
C GLU A 43 -4.85 -3.65 8.52
N GLU A 44 -4.39 -2.46 8.92
CA GLU A 44 -5.26 -1.38 9.41
C GLU A 44 -6.17 -0.89 8.28
N THR A 45 -5.62 -0.68 7.08
CA THR A 45 -6.40 -0.30 5.90
C THR A 45 -7.44 -1.37 5.56
N ALA A 46 -7.10 -2.66 5.61
CA ALA A 46 -8.06 -3.74 5.40
C ALA A 46 -9.21 -3.73 6.42
N LYS A 47 -8.92 -3.46 7.70
CA LYS A 47 -9.95 -3.32 8.74
C LYS A 47 -10.87 -2.13 8.49
N GLU A 48 -10.32 -1.00 8.04
CA GLU A 48 -11.13 0.16 7.65
C GLU A 48 -12.05 -0.15 6.47
N MET A 49 -11.55 -0.87 5.45
CA MET A 49 -12.39 -1.30 4.33
C MET A 49 -13.50 -2.24 4.80
N GLN A 50 -13.20 -3.18 5.69
CA GLN A 50 -14.22 -4.06 6.28
C GLN A 50 -15.27 -3.27 7.09
N ALA A 51 -14.89 -2.24 7.81
CA ALA A 51 -15.84 -1.37 8.52
C ALA A 51 -16.80 -0.68 7.52
N LYS A 52 -16.29 -0.19 6.40
CA LYS A 52 -17.10 0.39 5.32
C LYS A 52 -18.02 -0.62 4.66
N VAL A 53 -17.60 -1.88 4.50
CA VAL A 53 -18.48 -2.97 4.06
C VAL A 53 -19.68 -3.11 4.99
N GLN A 54 -19.47 -3.11 6.31
CA GLN A 54 -20.57 -3.23 7.28
C GLN A 54 -21.51 -2.01 7.24
N GLU A 55 -20.95 -0.81 7.12
CA GLU A 55 -21.71 0.42 6.96
C GLU A 55 -22.64 0.36 5.74
N HIS A 56 -22.11 -0.04 4.58
CA HIS A 56 -22.91 -0.14 3.37
C HIS A 56 -23.88 -1.31 3.36
N LYS A 57 -23.59 -2.42 4.06
CA LYS A 57 -24.56 -3.51 4.29
C LYS A 57 -25.75 -3.01 5.12
N LEU A 58 -25.51 -2.19 6.14
CA LEU A 58 -26.57 -1.58 6.93
C LEU A 58 -27.42 -0.61 6.09
N LEU A 59 -26.78 0.27 5.31
CA LEU A 59 -27.48 1.21 4.42
C LEU A 59 -28.31 0.46 3.36
N LEU A 60 -27.74 -0.57 2.74
CA LEU A 60 -28.46 -1.42 1.78
C LEU A 60 -29.71 -2.03 2.40
N SER A 61 -29.60 -2.58 3.61
CA SER A 61 -30.74 -3.12 4.35
C SER A 61 -31.81 -2.06 4.61
N GLN A 62 -31.42 -0.83 4.96
CA GLN A 62 -32.35 0.28 5.14
C GLN A 62 -33.07 0.66 3.83
N TYR A 63 -32.34 0.76 2.71
CA TYR A 63 -32.93 1.09 1.41
C TYR A 63 -33.85 -0.02 0.89
N GLN A 64 -33.55 -1.29 1.22
CA GLN A 64 -34.43 -2.42 0.93
C GLN A 64 -35.71 -2.37 1.78
N ALA A 65 -35.57 -2.18 3.09
CA ALA A 65 -36.70 -2.21 4.03
C ALA A 65 -37.62 -0.97 3.91
N LYS A 66 -37.07 0.19 3.55
CA LYS A 66 -37.77 1.48 3.51
C LYS A 66 -37.78 2.10 2.12
N SER A 67 -37.79 1.28 1.07
CA SER A 67 -37.81 1.75 -0.33
C SER A 67 -38.92 2.78 -0.62
N TYR A 68 -40.07 2.66 0.06
CA TYR A 68 -41.19 3.60 -0.03
C TYR A 68 -40.85 5.04 0.35
N LEU A 69 -39.81 5.28 1.18
CA LEU A 69 -39.35 6.63 1.53
C LEU A 69 -38.59 7.32 0.38
N TYR A 70 -38.05 6.55 -0.56
CA TYR A 70 -37.13 7.05 -1.60
C TYR A 70 -37.72 6.94 -3.02
N GLY A 71 -38.88 6.29 -3.16
CA GLY A 71 -39.57 6.14 -4.45
C GLY A 71 -38.67 5.52 -5.52
N ARG A 72 -38.60 6.14 -6.70
CA ARG A 72 -37.80 5.65 -7.83
C ARG A 72 -36.30 5.60 -7.54
N GLN A 73 -35.79 6.46 -6.64
CA GLN A 73 -34.36 6.53 -6.33
C GLN A 73 -33.87 5.34 -5.49
N ALA A 74 -34.79 4.61 -4.84
CA ALA A 74 -34.45 3.46 -4.00
C ALA A 74 -33.60 2.41 -4.74
N GLU A 75 -33.86 2.17 -6.04
CA GLU A 75 -33.08 1.22 -6.83
C GLU A 75 -31.63 1.67 -6.98
N GLY A 76 -31.43 2.93 -7.39
CA GLY A 76 -30.08 3.49 -7.54
C GLY A 76 -29.29 3.47 -6.23
N PHE A 77 -29.93 3.73 -5.09
CA PHE A 77 -29.26 3.63 -3.79
C PHE A 77 -28.86 2.19 -3.41
N LYS A 78 -29.71 1.20 -3.73
CA LYS A 78 -29.38 -0.21 -3.53
C LYS A 78 -28.20 -0.64 -4.40
N GLU A 79 -28.24 -0.32 -5.70
CA GLU A 79 -27.16 -0.61 -6.64
C GLU A 79 -25.85 0.05 -6.23
N HIS A 80 -25.90 1.32 -5.80
CA HIS A 80 -24.73 2.04 -5.32
C HIS A 80 -24.12 1.39 -4.07
N CYS A 81 -24.94 1.03 -3.08
CA CYS A 81 -24.45 0.32 -1.89
C CYS A 81 -23.84 -1.02 -2.25
N GLN A 82 -24.45 -1.79 -3.15
CA GLN A 82 -23.89 -3.07 -3.58
C GLN A 82 -22.54 -2.90 -4.28
N SER A 83 -22.40 -1.87 -5.12
CA SER A 83 -21.12 -1.53 -5.76
C SER A 83 -20.05 -1.19 -4.73
N LEU A 84 -20.37 -0.36 -3.73
CA LEU A 84 -19.45 0.01 -2.66
C LEU A 84 -19.07 -1.17 -1.77
N ILE A 85 -20.02 -2.05 -1.43
CA ILE A 85 -19.74 -3.30 -0.71
C ILE A 85 -18.69 -4.11 -1.47
N ASN A 86 -18.92 -4.37 -2.76
CA ASN A 86 -18.00 -5.16 -3.58
C ASN A 86 -16.62 -4.51 -3.69
N ALA A 87 -16.58 -3.19 -3.88
CA ALA A 87 -15.33 -2.44 -3.99
C ALA A 87 -14.51 -2.50 -2.69
N TYR A 88 -15.16 -2.33 -1.53
CA TYR A 88 -14.48 -2.39 -0.25
C TYR A 88 -14.10 -3.81 0.17
N GLU A 89 -14.89 -4.83 -0.18
CA GLU A 89 -14.50 -6.24 0.01
C GLU A 89 -13.22 -6.56 -0.78
N LYS A 90 -13.16 -6.14 -2.05
CA LYS A 90 -11.97 -6.30 -2.88
C LYS A 90 -10.77 -5.53 -2.33
N ALA A 91 -10.98 -4.28 -1.91
CA ALA A 91 -9.92 -3.48 -1.32
C ALA A 91 -9.38 -4.10 -0.02
N ALA A 92 -10.25 -4.65 0.83
CA ALA A 92 -9.82 -5.37 2.03
C ALA A 92 -8.94 -6.58 1.69
N GLU A 93 -9.35 -7.39 0.70
CA GLU A 93 -8.58 -8.54 0.22
C GLU A 93 -7.21 -8.13 -0.33
N GLU A 94 -7.17 -7.12 -1.21
CA GLU A 94 -5.92 -6.62 -1.81
C GLU A 94 -4.95 -6.09 -0.74
N ASN A 95 -5.46 -5.37 0.27
CA ASN A 95 -4.63 -4.91 1.39
C ASN A 95 -4.09 -6.09 2.23
N LEU A 96 -4.91 -7.11 2.53
CA LEU A 96 -4.41 -8.30 3.23
C LEU A 96 -3.36 -9.07 2.42
N ASN A 97 -3.51 -9.12 1.09
CA ASN A 97 -2.51 -9.70 0.21
C ASN A 97 -1.20 -8.91 0.26
N MET A 98 -1.24 -7.58 0.25
CA MET A 98 -0.04 -6.74 0.41
C MET A 98 0.63 -6.95 1.78
N ALA A 99 -0.15 -7.02 2.86
CA ALA A 99 0.39 -7.35 4.19
C ALA A 99 1.11 -8.71 4.19
N ASN A 100 0.54 -9.72 3.52
CA ASN A 100 1.16 -11.04 3.41
C ASN A 100 2.44 -11.04 2.56
N LEU A 101 2.50 -10.25 1.49
CA LEU A 101 3.72 -10.08 0.70
C LEU A 101 4.85 -9.49 1.54
N HIS A 102 4.58 -8.45 2.33
CA HIS A 102 5.58 -7.84 3.20
C HIS A 102 6.03 -8.72 4.38
N ARG A 103 5.24 -9.73 4.77
CA ARG A 103 5.67 -10.75 5.76
C ARG A 103 6.63 -11.80 5.20
N GLN A 104 6.62 -11.99 3.88
CA GLN A 104 7.39 -13.03 3.20
C GLN A 104 8.71 -12.52 2.63
N MET A 105 8.96 -11.21 2.72
CA MET A 105 10.22 -10.55 2.35
C MET A 105 11.15 -10.46 3.56
#